data_AF-A0A7K9R001-F1
#
_entry.id   AF-A0A7K9R001-F1
#
_cell.length_a   1.000
_cell.length_b   1.000
_cell.length_c   1.000
_cell.angle_alpha   90.00
_cell.angle_beta   90.00
_cell.angle_gamma   90.00
#
_symmetry.space_group_name_H-M   'P 1'
#
loop_
_entity.id
_entity.type
_entity.pdbx_description
1 polymer ?
#
loop_
_entity_poly.entity_id
_entity_poly.type
_entity_poly.pdbx_seq_one_letter_code
_entity_poly.pdbx_strand_id
1 'polypeptide(L)'
;MEPDALVQCPYDRSHQVRVSRLPYHLVRCQQNNPQVSRTLATCPFNARHRVPRAHLRSHVTSCPDKLPLELPPGARAVPECPRLSPAVPGRVPSPPAPLSPADPEDTAGTAWGPPQAWQPPPCREDWDAGELELEEPPPFILQVTKGDLPVPCH
;
A
#
# COMPACT_ATOMS: atom_id res chain seq x y z
N MET A 1 -14.96 -16.15 2.15
CA MET A 1 -15.31 -14.71 2.11
C MET A 1 -15.44 -14.37 0.65
N GLU A 2 -16.61 -13.91 0.20
CA GLU A 2 -16.83 -13.54 -1.21
C GLU A 2 -15.85 -12.42 -1.59
N PRO A 3 -14.99 -12.59 -2.61
CA PRO A 3 -13.92 -11.63 -2.93
C PRO A 3 -14.45 -10.28 -3.42
N ASP A 4 -15.65 -10.27 -4.01
CA ASP A 4 -16.32 -9.08 -4.56
C ASP A 4 -17.28 -8.42 -3.57
N ALA A 5 -17.45 -8.98 -2.36
CA ALA A 5 -18.22 -8.31 -1.32
C ALA A 5 -17.63 -6.94 -1.01
N LEU A 6 -18.49 -5.92 -0.98
CA LEU A 6 -18.12 -4.56 -0.60
C LEU A 6 -18.15 -4.43 0.93
N VAL A 7 -17.10 -3.82 1.48
CA VAL A 7 -16.99 -3.47 2.90
C VAL A 7 -16.68 -2.00 3.05
N GLN A 8 -17.16 -1.39 4.13
CA GLN A 8 -16.97 0.02 4.39
C GLN A 8 -15.54 0.30 4.90
N CYS A 9 -14.94 1.40 4.44
CA CYS A 9 -13.62 1.81 4.92
C CYS A 9 -13.67 2.31 6.38
N PRO A 10 -12.70 1.95 7.23
CA PRO A 10 -12.59 2.47 8.60
C PRO A 10 -12.23 3.97 8.69
N TYR A 11 -11.60 4.52 7.65
CA TYR A 11 -11.15 5.91 7.64
C TYR A 11 -12.21 6.89 7.12
N ASP A 12 -13.07 6.42 6.22
CA ASP A 12 -14.13 7.21 5.61
C ASP A 12 -15.38 6.36 5.38
N ARG A 13 -16.52 6.83 5.89
CA ARG A 13 -17.80 6.11 5.80
C ARG A 13 -18.41 6.14 4.39
N SER A 14 -17.98 7.07 3.54
CA SER A 14 -18.44 7.16 2.16
C SER A 14 -17.81 6.10 1.25
N HIS A 15 -16.68 5.51 1.65
CA HIS A 15 -15.97 4.53 0.86
C HIS A 15 -16.52 3.11 1.08
N GLN A 16 -16.91 2.47 -0.03
CA GLN A 16 -17.17 1.04 -0.12
C GLN A 16 -16.11 0.38 -0.99
N VAL A 17 -15.47 -0.68 -0.49
CA VAL A 17 -14.29 -1.28 -1.11
C VAL A 17 -14.47 -2.80 -1.17
N ARG A 18 -14.15 -3.42 -2.31
CA ARG A 18 -14.13 -4.89 -2.42
C ARG A 18 -13.17 -5.48 -1.38
N VAL A 19 -13.57 -6.58 -0.76
CA VAL A 19 -12.77 -7.31 0.24
C VAL A 19 -11.35 -7.59 -0.28
N SER A 20 -11.25 -7.99 -1.55
CA SER A 20 -9.98 -8.27 -2.25
C SER A 20 -9.05 -7.06 -2.33
N ARG A 21 -9.60 -5.84 -2.51
CA ARG A 21 -8.83 -4.59 -2.66
C ARG A 21 -8.61 -3.84 -1.35
N LEU A 22 -9.29 -4.24 -0.26
CA LEU A 22 -9.23 -3.57 1.04
C LEU A 22 -7.78 -3.36 1.56
N PRO A 23 -6.86 -4.34 1.51
CA PRO A 23 -5.50 -4.15 2.04
C PRO A 23 -4.77 -2.97 1.38
N TYR A 24 -4.84 -2.89 0.05
CA TYR A 24 -4.24 -1.82 -0.73
C TYR A 24 -4.93 -0.48 -0.46
N HIS A 25 -6.26 -0.48 -0.39
CA HIS A 25 -7.04 0.72 -0.08
C HIS A 25 -6.67 1.30 1.28
N LEU A 26 -6.52 0.46 2.32
CA LEU A 26 -6.20 0.92 3.68
C LEU A 26 -4.88 1.69 3.74
N VAL A 27 -3.87 1.30 2.97
CA VAL A 27 -2.56 1.98 2.96
C VAL A 27 -2.66 3.39 2.40
N ARG A 28 -3.36 3.55 1.26
CA ARG A 28 -3.55 4.86 0.61
C ARG A 28 -4.49 5.75 1.42
N CYS A 29 -5.63 5.19 1.85
CA CYS A 29 -6.66 5.95 2.55
C CYS A 29 -6.19 6.44 3.93
N GLN A 30 -5.28 5.71 4.57
CA GLN A 30 -4.63 6.14 5.82
C GLN A 30 -3.81 7.42 5.65
N GLN A 31 -3.11 7.57 4.52
CA GLN A 31 -2.28 8.74 4.23
C GLN A 31 -3.14 9.97 3.95
N ASN A 32 -4.28 9.77 3.27
CA ASN A 32 -5.22 10.85 2.94
C ASN A 32 -6.07 11.29 4.14
N ASN A 33 -6.15 10.48 5.21
CA ASN A 33 -6.98 10.77 6.40
C ASN A 33 -6.16 10.78 7.70
N PRO A 34 -5.21 11.73 7.85
CA PRO A 34 -4.29 11.77 8.99
C PRO A 34 -4.99 11.99 10.34
N GLN A 35 -6.15 12.62 10.36
CA GLN A 35 -6.95 12.83 11.57
C GLN A 35 -7.53 11.53 12.12
N VAL A 36 -8.08 10.68 11.25
CA VAL A 36 -8.65 9.39 11.65
C VAL A 36 -7.55 8.35 11.84
N SER A 37 -6.47 8.41 11.07
CA SER A 37 -5.35 7.47 11.22
C SER A 37 -4.65 7.56 12.57
N ARG A 38 -4.66 8.74 13.21
CA ARG A 38 -4.14 8.92 14.58
C ARG A 38 -5.00 8.25 15.65
N THR A 39 -6.30 8.07 15.40
CA THR A 39 -7.23 7.47 16.38
C THR A 39 -7.38 5.96 16.19
N LEU A 40 -6.99 5.44 15.03
CA LEU A 40 -6.97 4.01 14.72
C LEU A 40 -5.55 3.42 14.87
N ALA A 41 -5.50 2.11 15.09
CA ALA A 41 -4.30 1.30 15.07
C ALA A 41 -4.53 0.04 14.24
N THR A 42 -3.45 -0.49 13.70
CA THR A 42 -3.43 -1.76 12.97
C THR A 42 -3.24 -2.92 13.95
N CYS A 43 -4.03 -3.99 13.81
CA CYS A 43 -3.83 -5.20 14.58
C CYS A 43 -2.49 -5.86 14.22
N PRO A 44 -1.73 -6.38 15.21
CA PRO A 44 -0.48 -7.10 14.95
C PRO A 44 -0.67 -8.44 14.23
N PHE A 45 -1.86 -9.06 14.32
CA PHE A 45 -2.14 -10.37 13.73
C PHE A 45 -2.77 -10.30 12.33
N ASN A 46 -3.49 -9.22 12.03
CA ASN A 46 -4.13 -9.03 10.73
C ASN A 46 -4.10 -7.56 10.30
N ALA A 47 -3.35 -7.28 9.23
CA ALA A 47 -3.19 -5.94 8.68
C ALA A 47 -4.49 -5.34 8.10
N ARG A 48 -5.58 -6.12 7.98
CA ARG A 48 -6.92 -5.62 7.59
C ARG A 48 -7.69 -5.03 8.77
N HIS A 49 -7.37 -5.43 10.00
CA HIS A 49 -8.03 -4.89 11.19
C HIS A 49 -7.52 -3.48 11.48
N ARG A 50 -8.46 -2.53 11.48
CA ARG A 50 -8.28 -1.16 11.98
C ARG A 50 -9.16 -0.98 13.21
N VAL A 51 -8.53 -0.78 14.35
CA VAL A 51 -9.19 -0.76 15.66
C VAL A 51 -8.89 0.58 16.34
N PRO A 52 -9.84 1.23 17.01
CA PRO A 52 -9.55 2.40 17.83
C PRO A 52 -8.41 2.13 18.81
N ARG A 53 -7.45 3.06 18.94
CA ARG A 53 -6.26 2.87 19.79
C ARG A 53 -6.63 2.50 21.23
N ALA A 54 -7.70 3.08 21.75
CA ALA A 54 -8.23 2.79 23.09
C ALA A 54 -8.60 1.29 23.27
N HIS A 55 -9.06 0.63 22.20
CA HIS A 55 -9.57 -0.75 22.23
C HIS A 55 -8.57 -1.76 21.65
N LEU A 56 -7.38 -1.33 21.24
CA LEU A 56 -6.38 -2.24 20.67
C LEU A 56 -5.97 -3.34 21.68
N ARG A 57 -5.81 -2.99 22.95
CA ARG A 57 -5.40 -3.94 24.00
C ARG A 57 -6.40 -5.08 24.18
N SER A 58 -7.69 -4.77 24.29
CA SER A 58 -8.73 -5.79 24.37
C SER A 58 -8.82 -6.58 23.09
N HIS A 59 -8.78 -5.91 21.93
CA HIS A 59 -8.79 -6.58 20.62
C HIS A 59 -7.68 -7.63 20.48
N VAL A 60 -6.44 -7.34 20.87
CA VAL A 60 -5.32 -8.29 20.76
C VAL A 60 -5.60 -9.59 21.53
N THR A 61 -6.24 -9.52 22.71
CA THR A 61 -6.58 -10.71 23.49
C THR A 61 -7.70 -11.55 22.88
N SER A 62 -8.63 -10.91 22.15
CA SER A 62 -9.81 -11.55 21.57
C SER A 62 -9.80 -11.60 20.05
N CYS A 63 -8.66 -11.32 19.40
CA CYS A 63 -8.58 -11.23 17.94
C CYS A 63 -8.85 -12.62 17.32
N PRO A 64 -9.74 -12.73 16.31
CA PRO A 64 -10.05 -14.01 15.68
C PRO A 64 -8.84 -14.58 14.92
N ASP A 65 -7.99 -13.70 14.38
CA ASP A 65 -6.77 -14.11 13.68
C ASP A 65 -5.58 -14.33 14.61
N LYS A 66 -5.77 -14.24 15.94
CA LYS A 66 -4.73 -14.69 16.87
C LYS A 66 -4.71 -16.22 16.78
N LEU A 67 -3.82 -16.76 15.95
CA LEU A 67 -3.56 -18.19 15.94
C LEU A 67 -2.90 -18.55 17.28
N PRO A 68 -3.44 -19.52 18.03
CA PRO A 68 -2.65 -20.22 19.04
C PRO A 68 -1.45 -20.79 18.30
N LEU A 69 -0.25 -20.39 18.71
CA LEU A 69 0.95 -21.08 18.27
C LEU A 69 0.88 -22.48 18.87
N GLU A 70 0.25 -23.42 18.17
CA GLU A 70 0.47 -24.85 18.38
C GLU A 70 1.93 -25.07 17.98
N LEU A 71 2.83 -24.85 18.94
CA LEU A 71 4.24 -25.04 18.76
C LEU A 71 4.45 -26.55 18.60
N PRO A 72 4.97 -27.04 17.47
CA PRO A 72 5.23 -28.47 17.34
C PRO A 72 6.18 -28.89 18.47
N PRO A 73 5.99 -30.07 19.09
CA PRO A 73 6.90 -30.57 20.11
C PRO A 73 8.30 -30.72 19.47
N GLY A 74 9.19 -29.77 19.76
CA GLY A 74 10.53 -29.71 19.17
C GLY A 74 10.95 -28.38 18.55
N ALA A 75 10.11 -27.32 18.59
CA ALA A 75 10.60 -25.98 18.26
C ALA A 75 11.62 -25.53 19.32
N ARG A 76 12.90 -25.77 19.01
CA ARG A 76 14.02 -25.18 19.73
C ARG A 76 13.79 -23.67 19.77
N ALA A 77 14.06 -23.07 20.93
CA ALA A 77 14.03 -21.63 21.12
C ALA A 77 14.69 -20.97 19.91
N VAL A 78 13.90 -20.20 19.15
CA VAL A 78 14.46 -19.28 18.17
C VAL A 78 15.46 -18.45 18.95
N PRO A 79 16.75 -18.41 18.60
CA PRO A 79 17.64 -17.47 19.25
C PRO A 79 16.97 -16.11 19.08
N GLU A 80 16.70 -15.45 20.21
CA GLU A 80 16.15 -14.11 20.26
C GLU A 80 16.85 -13.31 19.16
N CYS A 81 16.10 -12.77 18.19
CA CYS A 81 16.67 -11.83 17.23
C CYS A 81 17.44 -10.84 18.10
N PRO A 82 18.78 -10.70 17.95
CA PRO A 82 19.54 -9.82 18.80
C PRO A 82 18.85 -8.49 18.67
N ARG A 83 18.21 -8.06 19.76
CA ARG A 83 17.56 -6.77 19.84
C ARG A 83 18.55 -5.80 19.21
N LEU A 84 18.18 -5.15 18.10
CA LEU A 84 18.99 -4.05 17.61
C LEU A 84 19.10 -3.10 18.79
N SER A 85 20.27 -3.10 19.42
CA SER A 85 20.52 -2.36 20.65
C SER A 85 20.08 -0.91 20.43
N PRO A 86 19.51 -0.25 21.46
CA PRO A 86 19.23 1.16 21.33
C PRO A 86 20.57 1.89 21.16
N ALA A 87 20.59 2.80 20.18
CA ALA A 87 21.57 3.85 19.95
C ALA A 87 22.99 3.41 19.54
N VAL A 88 23.22 3.38 18.23
CA VAL A 88 24.45 4.02 17.71
C VAL A 88 24.13 5.50 17.58
N PRO A 89 24.94 6.45 18.09
CA PRO A 89 24.87 7.84 17.65
C PRO A 89 25.43 7.87 16.22
N GLY A 90 24.63 7.43 15.27
CA GLY A 90 24.90 7.66 13.87
C GLY A 90 24.84 9.17 13.67
N ARG A 91 25.99 9.78 13.35
CA ARG A 91 26.04 11.10 12.74
C ARG A 91 25.03 11.10 11.60
N VAL A 92 23.91 11.79 11.81
CA VAL A 92 23.04 12.19 10.70
C VAL A 92 23.96 13.00 9.79
N PRO A 93 24.20 12.61 8.53
CA PRO A 93 24.93 13.48 7.62
C PRO A 93 24.15 14.80 7.57
N SER A 94 24.83 15.90 7.91
CA SER A 94 24.24 17.23 7.77
C SER A 94 23.72 17.38 6.34
N PRO A 95 22.55 18.01 6.13
CA PRO A 95 22.13 18.35 4.78
C PRO A 95 23.24 19.16 4.11
N PRO A 96 23.48 18.98 2.79
CA PRO A 96 24.43 19.82 2.08
C PRO A 96 24.02 21.28 2.27
N ALA A 97 25.02 22.14 2.49
CA ALA A 97 24.82 23.59 2.56
C ALA A 97 24.01 24.06 1.34
N PRO A 98 23.11 25.04 1.48
CA PRO A 98 22.44 25.62 0.33
C PRO A 98 23.50 26.12 -0.64
N LEU A 99 23.45 25.62 -1.88
CA LEU A 99 24.23 26.17 -2.97
C LEU A 99 23.90 27.66 -3.05
N SER A 100 24.95 28.49 -3.04
CA SER A 100 24.85 29.94 -3.18
C SER A 100 23.92 30.31 -4.35
N PRO A 101 23.23 31.45 -4.27
CA PRO A 101 22.27 31.85 -5.30
C PRO A 101 22.94 31.90 -6.67
N ALA A 102 22.27 31.29 -7.64
CA ALA A 102 22.65 31.32 -9.05
C ALA A 102 22.76 32.77 -9.55
N ASP A 103 23.75 33.01 -10.40
CA ASP A 103 23.99 34.26 -11.12
C ASP A 103 22.70 34.83 -11.77
N PRO A 104 22.50 36.17 -11.73
CA PRO A 104 21.26 36.81 -12.14
C PRO A 104 21.08 37.02 -13.65
N GLU A 105 21.63 36.16 -14.53
CA GLU A 105 21.50 36.34 -15.98
C GLU A 105 21.20 35.04 -16.71
N ASP A 106 19.99 34.52 -16.54
CA ASP A 106 19.28 33.82 -17.63
C ASP A 106 17.77 34.05 -17.51
N THR A 107 17.38 35.30 -17.74
CA THR A 107 15.98 35.64 -18.01
C THR A 107 15.76 35.48 -19.52
N ALA A 108 15.52 34.26 -19.99
CA ALA A 108 14.79 34.02 -21.25
C ALA A 108 14.57 32.51 -21.50
N GLY A 109 13.38 31.97 -21.15
CA GLY A 109 12.94 30.72 -21.78
C GLY A 109 11.87 29.92 -21.06
N THR A 110 10.62 30.15 -21.45
CA THR A 110 9.45 29.27 -21.22
C THR A 110 8.98 29.13 -19.78
N ALA A 111 8.05 30.01 -19.40
CA ALA A 111 7.19 29.84 -18.23
C ALA A 111 6.30 28.60 -18.41
N TRP A 112 6.71 27.47 -17.85
CA TRP A 112 5.79 26.39 -17.55
C TRP A 112 4.82 26.95 -16.50
N GLY A 113 3.53 26.99 -16.83
CA GLY A 113 2.50 27.44 -15.89
C GLY A 113 2.58 26.69 -14.55
N PRO A 114 1.98 27.22 -13.48
CA PRO A 114 2.04 26.60 -12.16
C PRO A 114 1.56 25.14 -12.25
N PRO A 115 2.26 24.17 -11.62
CA PRO A 115 1.90 22.77 -11.72
C PRO A 115 0.49 22.59 -11.17
N GLN A 116 -0.44 22.18 -12.04
CA GLN A 116 -1.79 21.87 -11.63
C GLN A 116 -1.73 20.70 -10.64
N ALA A 117 -2.17 20.96 -9.41
CA ALA A 117 -2.22 19.94 -8.37
C ALA A 117 -3.12 18.80 -8.86
N TRP A 118 -2.51 17.62 -9.05
CA TRP A 118 -3.22 16.44 -9.51
C TRP A 118 -4.31 16.09 -8.49
N GLN A 119 -5.57 16.06 -8.94
CA GLN A 119 -6.70 15.67 -8.10
C GLN A 119 -7.03 14.20 -8.39
N PRO A 120 -7.05 13.33 -7.36
CA PRO A 120 -7.46 11.95 -7.57
C PRO A 120 -8.94 11.90 -7.97
N PRO A 121 -9.30 11.12 -9.01
CA PRO A 121 -10.69 10.98 -9.41
C PRO A 121 -11.56 10.42 -8.27
N PRO A 122 -12.85 10.78 -8.20
CA PRO A 122 -13.76 10.24 -7.21
C PRO A 122 -13.82 8.72 -7.35
N CYS A 123 -13.62 8.03 -6.23
CA CYS A 123 -13.42 6.58 -6.08
C CYS A 123 -14.58 5.67 -6.55
N ARG A 124 -15.52 6.17 -7.35
CA ARG A 124 -16.65 5.45 -7.94
C ARG A 124 -16.34 4.95 -9.37
N GLU A 125 -15.08 4.89 -9.76
CA GLU A 125 -14.69 4.29 -11.04
C GLU A 125 -14.97 2.79 -10.98
N ASP A 126 -16.02 2.39 -11.69
CA ASP A 126 -16.36 1.02 -12.01
C ASP A 126 -15.35 0.54 -13.06
N TRP A 127 -14.31 -0.17 -12.59
CA TRP A 127 -13.23 -0.69 -13.43
C TRP A 127 -13.62 -1.96 -14.21
N ASP A 128 -14.91 -2.36 -14.20
CA ASP A 128 -15.44 -3.52 -14.93
C ASP A 128 -16.42 -3.11 -16.06
N ALA A 129 -16.79 -1.83 -16.16
CA ALA A 129 -17.57 -1.31 -17.29
C ALA A 129 -16.83 -1.40 -18.65
N GLY A 130 -15.53 -1.72 -18.65
CA GLY A 130 -14.69 -1.88 -19.84
C GLY A 130 -14.55 -3.31 -20.36
N GLU A 131 -15.13 -4.33 -19.73
CA GLU A 131 -14.99 -5.73 -20.17
C GLU A 131 -15.78 -6.06 -21.46
N LEU A 132 -16.58 -5.12 -21.99
CA LEU A 132 -17.43 -5.35 -23.18
C LEU A 132 -17.01 -4.58 -24.45
N GLU A 133 -15.97 -3.74 -24.41
CA GLU A 133 -15.41 -3.07 -25.60
C GLU A 133 -13.88 -3.16 -25.61
N LEU A 134 -13.35 -4.38 -25.72
CA LEU A 134 -11.97 -4.62 -26.14
C LEU A 134 -11.98 -5.21 -27.56
N GLU A 135 -12.52 -4.46 -28.50
CA GLU A 135 -12.17 -4.64 -29.90
C GLU A 135 -10.95 -3.74 -30.15
N GLU A 136 -9.82 -4.35 -30.47
CA GLU A 136 -8.50 -3.76 -30.81
C GLU A 136 -7.42 -3.82 -29.70
N PRO A 137 -6.50 -4.81 -29.76
CA PRO A 137 -5.34 -4.86 -28.86
C PRO A 137 -4.33 -3.75 -29.19
N PRO A 138 -3.67 -3.16 -28.18
CA PRO A 138 -2.71 -2.08 -28.37
C PRO A 138 -1.45 -2.56 -29.12
N PRO A 139 -0.81 -1.70 -29.94
CA PRO A 139 0.17 -2.08 -30.96
C PRO A 139 1.52 -2.59 -30.41
N PHE A 140 1.71 -2.63 -29.09
CA PHE A 140 2.98 -3.03 -28.45
C PHE A 140 2.93 -4.41 -27.78
N ILE A 141 1.79 -5.12 -27.83
CA ILE A 141 1.74 -6.50 -27.34
C ILE A 141 2.42 -7.38 -28.37
N LEU A 142 3.64 -7.83 -28.06
CA LEU A 142 4.32 -8.90 -28.78
C LEU A 142 3.40 -10.12 -28.82
N GLN A 143 2.80 -10.34 -29.98
CA GLN A 143 1.99 -11.51 -30.26
C GLN A 143 2.89 -12.75 -30.21
N VAL A 144 2.95 -13.41 -29.06
CA VAL A 144 3.43 -14.80 -29.00
C VAL A 144 2.35 -15.64 -29.67
N THR A 145 2.55 -15.91 -30.96
CA THR A 145 1.69 -16.83 -31.69
C THR A 145 1.92 -18.24 -31.14
N LYS A 146 0.81 -18.97 -30.96
CA LYS A 146 0.76 -20.36 -30.49
C LYS A 146 1.33 -21.27 -31.58
N GLY A 147 2.65 -21.25 -31.76
CA GLY A 147 3.35 -22.00 -32.79
C GLY A 147 4.79 -22.38 -32.44
N ASP A 148 5.39 -21.75 -31.42
CA ASP A 148 6.80 -21.96 -31.06
C ASP A 148 6.97 -22.66 -29.70
N LEU A 149 6.14 -23.66 -29.41
CA LEU A 149 6.48 -24.62 -28.35
C LEU A 149 7.35 -25.71 -28.99
N PRO A 150 8.64 -25.84 -28.61
CA PRO A 150 9.44 -26.97 -29.06
C PRO A 150 8.82 -28.26 -28.54
N VAL A 151 8.47 -29.13 -29.49
CA VAL A 151 7.99 -30.49 -29.22
C VAL A 151 9.09 -31.26 -28.49
N PRO A 152 8.80 -31.97 -27.39
CA PRO A 152 9.80 -32.81 -26.74
C PRO A 152 10.21 -33.96 -27.67
N CYS A 153 11.51 -34.07 -27.95
CA CYS A 153 12.09 -35.20 -28.66
C CYS A 153 11.93 -36.48 -27.81
N HIS A 154 11.52 -37.56 -28.48
CA HIS A 154 11.25 -38.87 -27.89
C HIS A 154 12.52 -39.71 -27.75
#